data_AF-A0A2J8JD52-F1
#
_entry.id   AF-A0A2J8JD52-F1
#
_cell.length_a   1.000
_cell.length_b   1.000
_cell.length_c   1.000
_cell.angle_alpha   90.00
_cell.angle_beta   90.00
_cell.angle_gamma   90.00
#
_symmetry.space_group_name_H-M   'P 1'
#
loop_
_entity.id
_entity.type
_entity.pdbx_description
1 polymer ?
#
loop_
_entity_poly.entity_id
_entity_poly.type
_entity_poly.pdbx_seq_one_letter_code
_entity_poly.pdbx_strand_id
1 'polypeptide(L)'
;MIITKAGRRMFPSYKVKVTGMNPKTKYILLIDIVPADDHRYKFCDNKWMVAGKAEPAMPGRLYVHPDSPATGAHWMRQLVSFQKLKLTNNHLDPFGHIILNSMHKYQPRLHIVKADENNAFGSKNTAFCTHVFPE
;
A
#
# COMPACT_ATOMS: atom_id res chain seq x y z
N MET A 1 0.54 -13.55 -2.54
CA MET A 1 0.49 -13.29 -1.10
C MET A 1 -0.67 -14.06 -0.47
N ILE A 2 -0.52 -14.58 0.76
CA ILE A 2 -1.63 -15.25 1.47
C ILE A 2 -2.55 -14.18 2.08
N ILE A 3 -3.87 -14.38 1.95
CA ILE A 3 -4.91 -13.56 2.58
C ILE A 3 -5.78 -14.44 3.47
N THR A 4 -6.20 -13.93 4.63
CA THR A 4 -7.03 -14.67 5.59
C THR A 4 -8.08 -13.75 6.20
N LYS A 5 -9.16 -14.30 6.77
CA LYS A 5 -10.23 -13.52 7.41
C LYS A 5 -9.71 -12.57 8.50
N ALA A 6 -8.74 -13.01 9.30
CA ALA A 6 -8.15 -12.24 10.39
C ALA A 6 -7.05 -11.24 9.95
N GLY A 7 -6.69 -11.25 8.66
CA GLY A 7 -5.60 -10.44 8.11
C GLY A 7 -4.22 -11.11 8.28
N ARG A 8 -3.49 -11.25 7.18
CA ARG A 8 -2.13 -11.80 7.15
C ARG A 8 -1.12 -10.74 6.72
N ARG A 9 0.04 -10.68 7.38
CA ARG A 9 1.16 -9.81 6.99
C ARG A 9 1.81 -10.33 5.70
N MET A 10 2.29 -9.41 4.86
CA MET A 10 3.00 -9.76 3.63
C MET A 10 4.38 -10.38 3.93
N PHE A 11 4.79 -11.30 3.06
CA PHE A 11 6.16 -11.82 3.00
C PHE A 11 6.57 -12.00 1.52
N PRO A 12 7.66 -11.38 1.06
CA PRO A 12 8.51 -10.43 1.77
C PRO A 12 7.75 -9.19 2.29
N SER A 13 8.22 -8.60 3.38
CA SER A 13 7.63 -7.36 3.91
C SER A 13 8.04 -6.18 3.04
N TYR A 14 7.11 -5.27 2.73
CA TYR A 14 7.42 -4.07 1.96
C TYR A 14 8.22 -3.06 2.79
N LYS A 15 9.46 -2.79 2.38
CA LYS A 15 10.40 -1.88 3.05
C LYS A 15 11.09 -1.00 2.01
N VAL A 16 11.28 0.28 2.32
CA VAL A 16 11.92 1.24 1.42
C VAL A 16 12.91 2.12 2.17
N LYS A 17 13.99 2.52 1.48
CA LYS A 17 14.86 3.60 1.92
C LYS A 17 14.43 4.87 1.16
N VAL A 18 14.17 5.94 1.90
CA VAL A 18 13.75 7.23 1.31
C VAL A 18 14.87 8.24 1.46
N THR A 19 15.09 9.06 0.43
CA THR A 19 16.12 10.11 0.39
C THR A 19 15.57 11.36 -0.32
N GLY A 20 16.22 12.52 -0.16
CA GLY A 20 15.84 13.75 -0.87
C GLY A 20 14.63 14.49 -0.32
N MET A 21 14.14 14.14 0.87
CA MET A 21 13.05 14.87 1.55
C MET A 21 13.59 16.13 2.23
N ASN A 22 12.76 17.17 2.36
CA ASN A 22 13.13 18.33 3.17
C ASN A 22 13.16 17.91 4.66
N PRO A 23 14.29 18.05 5.38
CA PRO A 23 14.42 17.56 6.75
C PRO A 23 13.39 18.13 7.74
N LYS A 24 12.88 19.35 7.51
CA LYS A 24 11.96 20.07 8.41
C LYS A 24 10.49 19.97 8.00
N THR A 25 10.21 19.57 6.77
CA THR A 25 8.82 19.43 6.29
C THR A 25 8.21 18.13 6.80
N LYS A 26 6.92 18.15 7.17
CA LYS A 26 6.17 16.94 7.54
C LYS A 26 5.68 16.20 6.31
N TYR A 27 5.66 14.88 6.42
CA TYR A 27 5.19 13.97 5.39
C TYR A 27 4.34 12.85 5.98
N ILE A 28 3.34 12.41 5.21
CA ILE A 28 2.57 11.19 5.44
C ILE A 28 3.02 10.16 4.41
N LEU A 29 3.39 8.97 4.88
CA LEU A 29 3.69 7.83 4.01
C LEU A 29 2.56 6.82 4.14
N LEU A 30 2.03 6.37 3.01
CA LEU A 30 0.95 5.39 2.96
C LEU A 30 1.11 4.45 1.77
N ILE A 31 0.49 3.28 1.86
CA ILE A 31 0.45 2.27 0.80
C ILE A 31 -0.99 1.99 0.44
N ASP A 32 -1.25 1.85 -0.86
CA ASP A 32 -2.41 1.13 -1.35
C ASP A 32 -1.99 -0.09 -2.19
N ILE A 33 -2.96 -0.95 -2.48
CA ILE A 33 -2.75 -2.13 -3.30
C ILE A 33 -3.87 -2.14 -4.34
N VAL A 34 -3.51 -1.93 -5.60
CA VAL A 34 -4.46 -1.82 -6.70
C VAL A 34 -4.42 -3.07 -7.59
N PRO A 35 -5.53 -3.41 -8.28
CA PRO A 35 -5.51 -4.44 -9.31
C PRO A 35 -4.42 -4.14 -10.36
N ALA A 36 -3.64 -5.15 -10.71
CA ALA A 36 -2.61 -5.03 -11.75
C ALA A 36 -3.16 -5.28 -13.16
N ASP A 37 -4.27 -6.02 -13.26
CA ASP A 37 -4.99 -6.35 -14.48
C ASP A 37 -6.46 -6.68 -14.16
N ASP A 38 -7.25 -6.95 -15.22
CA ASP A 38 -8.68 -7.30 -15.14
C ASP A 38 -8.91 -8.82 -15.29
N HIS A 39 -7.99 -9.64 -14.77
CA HIS A 39 -8.07 -11.11 -14.88
C HIS A 39 -8.25 -11.81 -13.53
N ARG A 40 -9.04 -12.88 -13.56
CA ARG A 40 -9.07 -13.91 -12.52
C ARG A 40 -8.19 -15.07 -12.97
N TYR A 41 -7.36 -15.57 -12.06
CA TYR A 41 -6.37 -16.59 -12.36
C TYR A 41 -6.74 -17.95 -11.77
N LYS A 42 -6.11 -19.00 -12.29
CA LYS A 42 -6.01 -20.33 -11.66
C LYS A 42 -4.57 -20.81 -11.75
N PHE A 43 -4.16 -21.64 -10.78
CA PHE A 43 -2.88 -22.33 -10.82
C PHE A 43 -3.12 -23.80 -11.12
N CYS A 44 -2.64 -24.28 -12.27
CA CYS A 44 -2.76 -25.68 -12.72
C CYS A 44 -1.51 -26.04 -13.51
N ASP A 45 -1.06 -27.29 -13.41
CA ASP A 45 0.13 -27.80 -14.09
C ASP A 45 1.38 -26.93 -13.86
N ASN A 46 1.56 -26.49 -12.61
CA ASN A 46 2.63 -25.60 -12.17
C ASN A 46 2.68 -24.25 -12.91
N LYS A 47 1.57 -23.80 -13.50
CA LYS A 47 1.47 -22.55 -14.25
C LYS A 47 0.27 -21.73 -13.83
N TRP A 48 0.46 -20.41 -13.83
CA TRP A 48 -0.62 -19.44 -13.72
C TRP A 48 -1.30 -19.27 -15.08
N MET A 49 -2.62 -19.42 -15.12
CA MET A 49 -3.43 -19.23 -16.30
C MET A 49 -4.60 -18.29 -16.01
N VAL A 50 -4.97 -17.48 -17.01
CA VAL A 50 -6.20 -16.70 -16.97
C VAL A 50 -7.39 -17.66 -17.00
N ALA A 51 -8.27 -17.53 -16.03
CA ALA A 51 -9.48 -18.34 -15.88
C ALA A 51 -10.76 -17.56 -16.19
N GLY A 52 -10.68 -16.23 -16.32
CA GLY A 52 -11.80 -15.36 -16.64
C GLY A 52 -11.50 -13.90 -16.34
N LYS A 53 -12.56 -13.08 -16.39
CA LYS A 53 -12.52 -11.66 -16.01
C LYS A 53 -12.41 -11.52 -14.48
N ALA A 54 -11.74 -10.45 -14.02
CA ALA A 54 -11.70 -10.12 -12.61
C ALA A 54 -13.10 -9.81 -12.05
N GLU A 55 -13.28 -10.14 -10.78
CA GLU A 55 -14.43 -9.69 -10.00
C GLU A 55 -14.26 -8.20 -9.65
N PRO A 56 -15.36 -7.43 -9.51
CA PRO A 56 -15.28 -6.03 -9.12
C PRO A 56 -14.47 -5.84 -7.83
N ALA A 57 -13.50 -4.93 -7.87
CA ALA A 57 -12.72 -4.58 -6.70
C ALA A 57 -13.56 -3.79 -5.69
N MET A 58 -13.42 -4.11 -4.41
CA MET A 58 -13.93 -3.27 -3.33
C MET A 58 -13.20 -1.91 -3.34
N PRO A 59 -13.81 -0.82 -2.83
CA PRO A 59 -13.13 0.45 -2.68
C PRO A 59 -11.79 0.26 -1.95
N GLY A 60 -10.71 0.71 -2.60
CA GLY A 60 -9.35 0.52 -2.10
C GLY A 60 -9.16 1.16 -0.72
N ARG A 61 -8.68 0.37 0.24
CA ARG A 61 -8.28 0.88 1.55
C ARG A 61 -6.81 1.28 1.53
N LEU A 62 -6.50 2.37 2.21
CA LEU A 62 -5.14 2.86 2.41
C LEU A 62 -4.58 2.31 3.72
N TYR A 63 -3.32 1.91 3.71
CA TYR A 63 -2.55 1.69 4.92
C TYR A 63 -1.63 2.89 5.16
N VAL A 64 -1.93 3.70 6.17
CA VAL A 64 -1.06 4.81 6.58
C VAL A 64 0.02 4.27 7.51
N HIS A 65 1.29 4.63 7.27
CA HIS A 65 2.38 4.24 8.14
C HIS A 65 2.15 4.84 9.55
N PRO A 66 2.29 4.06 10.65
CA PRO A 66 1.94 4.50 12.00
C PRO A 66 2.69 5.76 12.49
N ASP A 67 3.91 5.96 12.00
CA ASP A 67 4.72 7.16 12.33
C ASP A 67 4.23 8.44 11.61
N SER A 68 3.26 8.34 10.70
CA SER A 68 2.75 9.51 9.99
C SER A 68 1.83 10.37 10.89
N PRO A 69 1.91 11.71 10.80
CA PRO A 69 2.88 12.49 10.03
C PRO A 69 4.22 12.63 10.76
N ALA A 70 5.33 12.54 10.02
CA ALA A 70 6.68 12.77 10.56
C ALA A 70 7.54 13.62 9.62
N THR A 71 8.64 14.17 10.13
CA THR A 71 9.54 15.04 9.36
C THR A 71 10.34 14.25 8.33
N GLY A 72 10.81 14.90 7.26
CA GLY A 72 11.71 14.27 6.30
C GLY A 72 12.98 13.70 6.96
N ALA A 73 13.50 14.36 8.00
CA ALA A 73 14.62 13.84 8.79
C ALA A 73 14.30 12.51 9.47
N HIS A 74 13.07 12.34 9.99
CA HIS A 74 12.63 11.07 10.59
C HIS A 74 12.57 9.95 9.55
N TRP A 75 11.95 10.23 8.39
CA TRP A 75 11.77 9.24 7.33
C TRP A 75 13.08 8.80 6.67
N MET A 76 14.04 9.72 6.51
CA MET A 76 15.33 9.43 5.90
C MET A 76 16.34 8.78 6.87
N ARG A 77 16.04 8.76 8.18
CA ARG A 77 16.98 8.26 9.21
C ARG A 77 17.23 6.74 9.11
N GLN A 78 16.23 5.96 8.72
CA GLN A 78 16.31 4.51 8.63
C GLN A 78 15.34 3.95 7.59
N LEU A 79 15.36 2.63 7.38
CA LEU A 79 14.38 1.96 6.51
C LEU A 79 12.95 2.16 7.03
N VAL A 80 12.06 2.58 6.13
CA VAL A 80 10.62 2.65 6.39
C VAL A 80 10.02 1.27 6.12
N SER A 81 9.31 0.73 7.10
CA SER A 81 8.83 -0.66 7.08
C SER A 81 7.31 -0.76 7.23
N PHE A 82 6.66 -1.29 6.21
CA PHE A 82 5.22 -1.53 6.19
C PHE A 82 4.87 -2.96 6.65
N GLN A 83 5.73 -3.60 7.45
CA GLN A 83 5.55 -4.97 7.92
C GLN A 83 4.26 -5.22 8.73
N LYS A 84 3.66 -4.17 9.29
CA LYS A 84 2.41 -4.26 10.05
C LYS A 84 1.16 -4.24 9.15
N LEU A 85 1.31 -3.94 7.86
CA LEU A 85 0.23 -4.03 6.87
C LEU A 85 -0.28 -5.47 6.80
N LYS A 86 -1.61 -5.61 6.82
CA LYS A 86 -2.29 -6.90 6.72
C LYS A 86 -3.26 -6.92 5.54
N LEU A 87 -3.35 -8.09 4.91
CA LEU A 87 -4.23 -8.40 3.80
C LEU A 87 -5.32 -9.38 4.23
N THR A 88 -6.58 -9.10 3.87
CA THR A 88 -7.73 -9.92 4.22
C THR A 88 -8.60 -10.23 3.00
N ASN A 89 -9.29 -11.37 3.02
CA ASN A 89 -10.37 -11.70 2.09
C ASN A 89 -11.77 -11.43 2.68
N ASN A 90 -11.85 -10.88 3.89
CA ASN A 90 -13.11 -10.51 4.50
C ASN A 90 -13.58 -9.14 3.99
N HIS A 91 -14.58 -9.13 3.12
CA HIS A 91 -15.15 -7.88 2.58
C HIS A 91 -15.81 -6.98 3.65
N LEU A 92 -16.15 -7.56 4.80
CA LEU A 92 -16.71 -6.86 5.97
C LEU A 92 -15.67 -6.69 7.09
N ASP A 93 -14.39 -6.60 6.75
CA ASP A 93 -13.31 -6.45 7.74
C ASP A 93 -13.48 -5.18 8.59
N PRO A 94 -13.59 -5.29 9.93
CA PRO A 94 -13.81 -4.13 10.81
C PRO A 94 -12.51 -3.43 11.22
N PHE A 95 -11.35 -3.99 10.90
CA PHE A 95 -10.04 -3.54 11.40
C PHE A 95 -9.32 -2.58 10.45
N GLY A 96 -9.91 -2.27 9.29
CA GLY A 96 -9.29 -1.41 8.29
C GLY A 96 -8.15 -2.09 7.52
N HIS A 97 -8.07 -3.43 7.54
CA HIS A 97 -7.08 -4.16 6.72
C HIS A 97 -7.36 -3.96 5.24
N ILE A 98 -6.33 -4.13 4.38
CA ILE A 98 -6.51 -4.07 2.93
C ILE A 98 -7.24 -5.34 2.47
N ILE A 99 -8.40 -5.15 1.83
CA ILE A 99 -9.26 -6.22 1.34
C ILE A 99 -8.86 -6.55 -0.09
N LEU A 100 -8.59 -7.82 -0.38
CA LEU A 100 -8.25 -8.32 -1.70
C LEU A 100 -9.10 -9.54 -2.05
N ASN A 101 -9.35 -9.74 -3.34
CA ASN A 101 -9.97 -10.94 -3.86
C ASN A 101 -8.91 -12.01 -4.12
N SER A 102 -9.20 -13.25 -3.73
CA SER A 102 -8.33 -14.39 -4.03
C SER A 102 -8.16 -14.54 -5.54
N MET A 103 -7.01 -15.05 -5.98
CA MET A 103 -6.73 -15.36 -7.39
C MET A 103 -6.75 -14.17 -8.35
N HIS A 104 -6.52 -12.96 -7.84
CA HIS A 104 -6.34 -11.74 -8.63
C HIS A 104 -4.90 -11.22 -8.49
N LYS A 105 -4.42 -10.51 -9.50
CA LYS A 105 -3.08 -9.90 -9.50
C LYS A 105 -3.15 -8.47 -8.99
N TYR A 106 -2.18 -8.08 -8.16
CA TYR A 106 -2.16 -6.79 -7.50
C TYR A 106 -0.79 -6.12 -7.57
N GLN A 107 -0.78 -4.79 -7.54
CA GLN A 107 0.38 -3.93 -7.51
C GLN A 107 0.34 -3.03 -6.26
N PRO A 108 1.25 -3.21 -5.29
CA PRO A 108 1.44 -2.24 -4.21
C PRO A 108 1.98 -0.92 -4.75
N ARG A 109 1.49 0.20 -4.22
CA ARG A 109 2.00 1.55 -4.53
C ARG A 109 2.34 2.28 -3.25
N LEU A 110 3.49 2.93 -3.23
CA LEU A 110 3.92 3.80 -2.15
C LEU A 110 3.51 5.24 -2.48
N HIS A 111 2.84 5.90 -1.56
CA HIS A 111 2.48 7.30 -1.66
C HIS A 111 3.17 8.12 -0.58
N ILE A 112 3.70 9.28 -0.97
CA ILE A 112 4.31 10.25 -0.06
C ILE A 112 3.55 11.55 -0.23
N VAL A 113 2.89 12.01 0.83
CA VAL A 113 2.16 13.29 0.86
C VAL A 113 2.98 14.29 1.66
N LYS A 114 3.36 15.40 1.03
CA LYS A 114 4.09 16.51 1.63
C LYS A 114 3.10 17.53 2.23
N ALA A 115 3.36 17.96 3.45
CA ALA A 115 2.63 19.06 4.07
C ALA A 115 2.86 20.39 3.34
N ASP A 116 1.95 21.34 3.51
CA ASP A 116 2.11 22.68 2.95
C ASP A 116 3.21 23.51 3.64
N GLU A 117 3.34 24.78 3.26
CA GLU A 117 4.33 25.72 3.80
C GLU A 117 4.21 25.92 5.31
N ASN A 118 3.00 25.75 5.87
CA ASN A 118 2.73 25.82 7.31
C ASN A 118 2.88 24.46 8.01
N ASN A 119 3.40 23.44 7.32
CA ASN A 119 3.48 22.07 7.80
C ASN A 119 2.11 21.47 8.18
N ALA A 120 1.04 21.93 7.53
CA ALA A 120 -0.32 21.44 7.69
C ALA A 120 -0.73 20.51 6.55
N PHE A 121 -1.72 19.66 6.84
CA PHE A 121 -2.40 18.80 5.86
C PHE A 121 -3.86 19.25 5.76
N GLY A 122 -4.46 19.14 4.58
CA GLY A 122 -5.86 19.54 4.32
C GLY A 122 -6.02 20.84 3.54
N SER A 123 -4.93 21.57 3.26
CA SER A 123 -4.94 22.64 2.28
C SER A 123 -4.82 22.07 0.85
N LYS A 124 -5.33 22.84 -0.14
CA LYS A 124 -5.23 22.49 -1.56
C LYS A 124 -3.79 22.46 -2.10
N ASN A 125 -2.82 22.95 -1.31
CA ASN A 125 -1.42 23.08 -1.70
C ASN A 125 -0.56 21.89 -1.24
N THR A 126 -1.17 20.84 -0.69
CA THR A 126 -0.45 19.60 -0.40
C THR A 126 -0.08 18.89 -1.70
N ALA A 127 1.20 18.52 -1.83
CA ALA A 127 1.70 17.77 -2.98
C ALA A 127 1.86 16.29 -2.60
N PHE A 128 1.62 15.39 -3.55
CA PHE A 128 1.88 13.97 -3.34
C PHE A 128 2.65 13.37 -4.53
N CYS A 129 3.45 12.34 -4.25
CA CYS A 129 4.04 11.49 -5.29
C CYS A 129 3.70 10.02 -5.04
N THR A 130 3.69 9.24 -6.11
CA THR A 130 3.40 7.80 -6.09
C THR A 130 4.55 7.05 -6.73
N HIS A 131 5.06 6.03 -6.05
CA HIS A 131 6.11 5.14 -6.51
C HIS A 131 5.58 3.72 -6.65
N VAL A 132 5.93 3.06 -7.73
CA VAL A 132 5.51 1.69 -8.07
C VAL A 132 6.75 0.88 -8.42
N PHE A 133 6.87 -0.30 -7.81
CA PHE A 133 7.96 -1.25 -8.01
C PHE A 133 7.35 -2.53 -8.60
N PRO A 134 7.60 -2.86 -9.88
CA PRO A 134 6.99 -4.02 -10.55
C PRO A 134 7.44 -5.41 -10.09
N GLU A 135 8.58 -5.49 -9.38
CA GLU A 135 9.24 -6.73 -8.91
C GLU A 135 8.59 -7.41 -7.69
#